data_AF-A0A497AJ50-F1
#
_entry.id   AF-A0A497AJ50-F1
#
_cell.length_a   1.000
_cell.length_b   1.000
_cell.length_c   1.000
_cell.angle_alpha   90.00
_cell.angle_beta   90.00
_cell.angle_gamma   90.00
#
_symmetry.space_group_name_H-M   'P 1'
#
loop_
_entity.id
_entity.type
_entity.pdbx_description
1 polymer ?
#
loop_
_entity_poly.entity_id
_entity_poly.type
_entity_poly.pdbx_seq_one_letter_code
_entity_poly.pdbx_strand_id
1 'polypeptide(L)'
;MRICIDSNQFVFGIEGSDPASEELMMLLPRLEVVVPRLVMKEVTRNLSDAQTKSLYALLNKAPRVTIVDEPVPADLVNKYVALGLPEKADAVIGAFAEWQGAKCLISD
;
A
#
# COMPACT_ATOMS: atom_id res chain seq x y z
N MET A 1 12.44 5.91 7.78
CA MET A 1 12.37 5.98 6.31
C MET A 1 10.98 5.53 5.95
N ARG A 2 10.18 6.42 5.37
CA ARG A 2 8.79 6.16 5.04
C ARG A 2 8.67 5.51 3.66
N ILE A 3 7.87 4.46 3.55
CA ILE A 3 7.63 3.74 2.30
C ILE A 3 6.12 3.62 2.03
N CYS A 4 5.76 3.49 0.76
CA CYS A 4 4.45 3.07 0.32
C CYS A 4 4.51 1.60 -0.12
N ILE A 5 3.42 0.87 0.10
CA ILE A 5 3.28 -0.53 -0.33
C ILE A 5 1.99 -0.63 -1.14
N ASP A 6 2.08 -1.23 -2.32
CA ASP A 6 0.93 -1.48 -3.19
C ASP A 6 0.06 -2.63 -2.68
N SER A 7 -1.18 -2.71 -3.16
CA SER A 7 -2.17 -3.72 -2.75
C SER A 7 -1.71 -5.15 -3.04
N ASN A 8 -1.08 -5.40 -4.20
CA ASN A 8 -0.59 -6.71 -4.59
C ASN A 8 0.39 -7.30 -3.56
N GLN A 9 1.29 -6.49 -3.03
CA GLN A 9 2.29 -6.93 -2.05
C GLN A 9 1.64 -7.38 -0.73
N PHE A 10 0.56 -6.73 -0.30
CA PHE A 10 -0.22 -7.22 0.84
C PHE A 10 -0.97 -8.51 0.52
N VAL A 11 -1.59 -8.59 -0.67
CA VAL A 11 -2.34 -9.79 -1.07
C VAL A 11 -1.41 -10.99 -1.12
N PHE A 12 -0.29 -10.89 -1.83
CA PHE A 12 0.66 -11.99 -1.98
C PHE A 12 1.30 -12.39 -0.66
N GLY A 13 1.66 -11.41 0.19
CA GLY A 13 2.27 -11.69 1.48
C GLY A 13 1.31 -12.31 2.50
N ILE A 14 0.00 -12.04 2.41
CA ILE A 14 -1.01 -12.68 3.26
C ILE A 14 -1.45 -14.05 2.71
N GLU A 15 -1.46 -14.21 1.38
CA GLU A 15 -1.73 -15.49 0.72
C GLU A 15 -0.59 -16.50 0.83
N GLY A 16 0.65 -16.01 0.98
CA GLY A 16 1.85 -16.84 0.91
C GLY A 16 2.16 -17.27 -0.52
N SER A 17 1.85 -16.42 -1.51
CA SER A 17 2.03 -16.71 -2.93
C SER A 17 3.33 -16.12 -3.49
N ASP A 18 3.96 -15.17 -2.78
CA ASP A 18 5.27 -14.61 -3.12
C ASP A 18 6.18 -14.51 -1.87
N PRO A 19 7.34 -15.19 -1.84
CA PRO A 19 8.23 -15.18 -0.69
C PRO A 19 8.76 -13.80 -0.29
N ALA A 20 8.98 -12.90 -1.25
CA ALA A 20 9.47 -11.55 -0.96
C ALA A 20 8.38 -10.70 -0.28
N SER A 21 7.14 -10.82 -0.75
CA SER A 21 5.95 -10.21 -0.15
C SER A 21 5.68 -10.75 1.26
N GLU A 22 5.85 -12.06 1.49
CA GLU A 22 5.77 -12.65 2.83
C GLU A 22 6.82 -12.06 3.78
N GLU A 23 8.07 -11.94 3.32
CA GLU A 23 9.15 -11.31 4.09
C GLU A 23 8.83 -9.84 4.40
N LEU A 24 8.31 -9.10 3.43
CA LEU A 24 7.85 -7.73 3.63
C LEU A 24 6.78 -7.63 4.73
N MET A 25 5.81 -8.55 4.75
CA MET A 25 4.78 -8.59 5.80
C MET A 25 5.39 -8.89 7.19
N MET A 26 6.39 -9.75 7.28
CA MET A 26 7.12 -10.01 8.53
C MET A 26 7.90 -8.79 9.03
N LEU A 27 8.40 -7.97 8.12
CA LEU A 27 9.15 -6.74 8.43
C LEU A 27 8.23 -5.56 8.78
N LEU A 28 6.94 -5.61 8.40
CA LEU A 28 5.97 -4.53 8.55
C LEU A 28 5.96 -3.86 9.94
N PRO A 29 6.04 -4.59 11.08
CA PRO A 29 6.12 -3.97 12.41
C PRO A 29 7.31 -3.03 12.65
N ARG A 30 8.37 -3.18 11.86
CA ARG A 30 9.62 -2.42 11.96
C ARG A 30 9.70 -1.28 10.95
N LEU A 31 8.80 -1.26 9.97
CA LEU A 31 8.79 -0.31 8.87
C LEU A 31 7.88 0.89 9.19
N GLU A 32 8.24 2.06 8.66
CA GLU A 32 7.36 3.22 8.64
C GLU A 32 6.63 3.21 7.30
N VAL A 33 5.35 2.83 7.32
CA VAL A 33 4.57 2.59 6.11
C VAL A 33 3.39 3.55 6.07
N VAL A 34 3.15 4.12 4.90
CA VAL A 34 1.98 4.93 4.63
C VAL A 34 1.25 4.36 3.43
N VAL A 35 -0.06 4.15 3.54
CA VAL A 35 -0.88 3.59 2.46
C VAL A 35 -2.19 4.37 2.34
N PRO A 36 -2.71 4.58 1.12
CA PRO A 36 -4.02 5.18 0.97
C PRO A 36 -5.10 4.17 1.34
N ARG A 37 -6.24 4.64 1.86
CA ARG A 37 -7.38 3.77 2.16
C ARG A 37 -7.84 2.95 0.94
N LEU A 38 -7.65 3.47 -0.27
CA LEU A 38 -7.96 2.77 -1.51
C LEU A 38 -7.20 1.44 -1.63
N VAL A 39 -5.90 1.43 -1.30
CA VAL A 39 -5.08 0.20 -1.29
C VAL A 39 -5.67 -0.79 -0.29
N MET A 40 -5.99 -0.37 0.93
CA MET A 40 -6.57 -1.27 1.93
C MET A 40 -7.93 -1.84 1.53
N LYS A 41 -8.77 -1.04 0.85
CA LYS A 41 -10.04 -1.52 0.28
C LYS A 41 -9.79 -2.62 -0.75
N GLU A 42 -8.83 -2.42 -1.65
CA GLU A 42 -8.47 -3.41 -2.64
C GLU A 42 -7.91 -4.70 -2.02
N VAL A 43 -7.01 -4.58 -1.03
CA VAL A 43 -6.49 -5.73 -0.30
C VAL A 43 -7.64 -6.52 0.32
N THR A 44 -8.52 -5.88 1.09
CA THR A 44 -9.65 -6.57 1.73
C THR A 44 -10.67 -7.16 0.75
N ARG A 45 -10.76 -6.64 -0.47
CA ARG A 45 -11.62 -7.17 -1.54
C ARG A 45 -11.07 -8.48 -2.13
N ASN A 46 -9.75 -8.63 -2.15
CA ASN A 46 -9.08 -9.80 -2.73
C ASN A 46 -8.85 -10.92 -1.69
N LEU A 47 -8.88 -10.61 -0.39
CA LEU A 47 -8.69 -11.58 0.68
C LEU A 47 -10.00 -12.22 1.14
N SER A 48 -9.94 -13.50 1.52
CA SER A 48 -11.01 -14.17 2.27
C SER A 48 -11.19 -13.58 3.68
N ASP A 49 -12.28 -13.92 4.37
CA ASP A 49 -12.53 -13.50 5.76
C ASP A 49 -11.41 -13.92 6.72
N ALA A 50 -10.88 -15.13 6.54
CA ALA A 50 -9.78 -15.65 7.37
C ALA A 50 -8.49 -14.86 7.14
N GLN A 51 -8.15 -14.58 5.89
CA GLN A 51 -6.99 -13.77 5.52
C GLN A 51 -7.13 -12.31 5.95
N THR A 52 -8.33 -11.75 5.84
CA THR A 52 -8.64 -10.39 6.31
C THR A 52 -8.43 -10.28 7.82
N LYS A 53 -8.81 -11.29 8.60
CA LYS A 53 -8.50 -11.34 10.04
C LYS A 53 -6.99 -11.38 10.30
N SER A 54 -6.24 -12.16 9.52
CA SER A 54 -4.77 -12.21 9.60
C SER A 54 -4.12 -10.86 9.28
N LEU A 55 -4.60 -10.17 8.24
CA LEU A 55 -4.17 -8.82 7.88
C LEU A 55 -4.39 -7.85 9.05
N TYR A 56 -5.59 -7.80 9.64
CA TYR A 56 -5.83 -6.92 10.78
C TYR A 56 -4.99 -7.28 12.01
N ALA A 57 -4.76 -8.57 12.26
CA ALA A 57 -3.86 -9.00 13.33
C ALA A 57 -2.41 -8.55 13.09
N LEU A 58 -1.96 -8.54 11.83
CA LEU A 58 -0.65 -8.02 11.44
C LEU A 58 -0.58 -6.49 11.62
N LEU A 59 -1.58 -5.75 11.15
CA LEU A 59 -1.64 -4.28 11.28
C LEU A 59 -1.68 -3.84 12.75
N ASN A 60 -2.39 -4.57 13.60
CA ASN A 60 -2.39 -4.32 15.04
C ASN A 60 -1.00 -4.47 15.68
N LYS A 61 -0.12 -5.29 15.09
CA LYS A 61 1.27 -5.45 15.50
C LYS A 61 2.21 -4.46 14.82
N ALA A 62 1.72 -3.68 13.86
CA ALA A 62 2.49 -2.75 13.05
C ALA A 62 2.04 -1.29 13.30
N PRO A 63 2.37 -0.71 14.47
CA PRO A 63 1.87 0.62 14.88
C PRO A 63 2.40 1.78 14.03
N ARG A 64 3.37 1.51 13.16
CA ARG A 64 3.99 2.48 12.25
C ARG A 64 3.42 2.39 10.83
N VAL A 65 2.38 1.60 10.63
CA VAL A 65 1.57 1.59 9.41
C VAL A 65 0.45 2.62 9.58
N THR A 66 0.43 3.62 8.72
CA THR A 66 -0.59 4.67 8.70
C THR A 66 -1.45 4.51 7.46
N ILE A 67 -2.77 4.37 7.65
CA ILE A 67 -3.76 4.38 6.59
C ILE A 67 -4.31 5.80 6.48
N VAL A 68 -4.11 6.42 5.32
CA VAL A 68 -4.54 7.80 5.03
C VAL A 68 -5.86 7.75 4.26
N ASP A 69 -6.89 8.43 4.75
CA ASP A 69 -8.24 8.45 4.17
C ASP A 69 -8.59 9.81 3.57
N GLU A 70 -7.55 10.51 3.13
CA GLU A 70 -7.64 11.78 2.46
C GLU A 70 -7.41 11.60 0.96
N PRO A 71 -8.19 12.30 0.11
CA PRO A 71 -7.97 12.25 -1.33
C PRO A 71 -6.59 12.83 -1.68
N VAL A 72 -5.90 12.16 -2.59
CA VAL A 72 -4.62 12.65 -3.13
C VAL A 72 -4.86 13.99 -3.85
N PRO A 73 -4.01 15.01 -3.66
CA PRO A 73 -4.14 16.27 -4.39
C PRO A 73 -4.19 16.06 -5.91
N ALA A 74 -5.24 16.59 -6.56
CA ALA A 74 -5.50 16.38 -7.98
C ALA A 74 -4.33 16.85 -8.86
N ASP A 75 -3.66 17.94 -8.48
CA ASP A 75 -2.49 18.45 -9.22
C ASP A 75 -1.33 17.45 -9.27
N LEU A 76 -1.13 16.68 -8.18
CA LEU A 76 -0.13 15.62 -8.14
C LEU A 76 -0.56 14.44 -9.00
N VAL A 77 -1.83 14.03 -8.95
CA VAL A 77 -2.34 12.95 -9.82
C VAL A 77 -2.17 13.35 -11.29
N ASN A 78 -2.55 14.57 -11.67
CA ASN A 78 -2.41 15.09 -13.03
C ASN A 78 -0.96 15.11 -13.51
N LYS A 79 0.00 15.42 -12.63
CA LYS A 79 1.43 15.32 -12.94
C LYS A 79 1.81 13.91 -13.40
N TYR A 80 1.36 12.88 -12.68
CA TYR A 80 1.66 11.48 -13.03
C TYR A 80 0.89 10.98 -14.24
N VAL A 81 -0.36 11.44 -14.45
CA VAL A 81 -1.12 11.17 -15.67
C VAL A 81 -0.42 11.76 -16.90
N ALA A 82 0.10 12.98 -16.80
CA ALA A 82 0.86 13.62 -17.87
C ALA A 82 2.18 12.88 -18.20
N LEU A 83 2.71 12.08 -17.26
CA LEU A 83 3.84 11.18 -17.49
C LEU A 83 3.44 9.85 -18.14
N GLY A 84 2.17 9.66 -18.46
CA GLY A 84 1.64 8.48 -19.14
C GLY A 84 1.12 7.38 -18.22
N LEU A 85 1.04 7.62 -16.90
CA LEU A 85 0.48 6.63 -15.97
C LEU A 85 -1.05 6.61 -16.02
N PRO A 86 -1.69 5.44 -15.88
CA PRO A 86 -3.14 5.34 -15.78
C PRO A 86 -3.68 6.12 -14.58
N GLU A 87 -4.63 7.02 -14.85
CA GLU A 87 -5.21 7.96 -13.86
C GLU A 87 -5.80 7.28 -12.62
N LYS A 88 -6.33 6.06 -12.75
CA LYS A 88 -7.07 5.38 -11.67
C LYS A 88 -6.26 4.32 -10.92
N ALA A 89 -4.99 4.13 -11.27
CA ALA A 89 -4.12 3.12 -10.67
C ALA A 89 -2.79 3.77 -10.28
N ASP A 90 -1.75 3.54 -11.07
CA ASP A 90 -0.37 3.92 -10.77
C ASP A 90 -0.19 5.43 -10.56
N ALA A 91 -0.96 6.26 -11.27
CA ALA A 91 -0.88 7.71 -11.11
C ALA A 91 -1.30 8.15 -9.70
N VAL A 92 -2.33 7.53 -9.12
CA VAL A 92 -2.81 7.85 -7.76
C VAL A 92 -1.79 7.41 -6.72
N ILE A 93 -1.24 6.20 -6.85
CA ILE A 93 -0.29 5.65 -5.87
C ILE A 93 1.05 6.38 -5.95
N GLY A 94 1.53 6.69 -7.16
CA GLY A 94 2.72 7.52 -7.37
C GLY A 94 2.54 8.91 -6.76
N ALA A 95 1.43 9.58 -7.06
CA ALA A 95 1.09 10.88 -6.48
C ALA A 95 0.95 10.84 -4.95
N PHE A 96 0.36 9.77 -4.41
CA PHE A 96 0.25 9.56 -2.98
C PHE A 96 1.63 9.39 -2.33
N ALA A 97 2.52 8.59 -2.92
CA ALA A 97 3.86 8.37 -2.41
C ALA A 97 4.65 9.68 -2.35
N GLU A 98 4.60 10.49 -3.41
CA GLU A 98 5.20 11.83 -3.42
C GLU A 98 4.59 12.73 -2.35
N TRP A 99 3.27 12.79 -2.27
CA TRP A 99 2.55 13.63 -1.31
C TRP A 99 2.91 13.32 0.15
N GLN A 100 3.02 12.04 0.48
CA GLN A 100 3.33 11.58 1.84
C GLN A 100 4.83 11.60 2.17
N GLY A 101 5.68 12.00 1.20
CA GLY A 101 7.13 12.01 1.35
C GLY A 101 7.74 10.61 1.46
N ALA A 102 7.07 9.59 0.92
CA ALA A 102 7.61 8.24 0.86
C ALA A 102 8.84 8.19 -0.05
N LYS A 103 9.87 7.45 0.37
CA LYS A 103 11.15 7.33 -0.35
C LYS A 103 11.09 6.31 -1.49
N CYS A 104 10.23 5.32 -1.36
CA CYS A 104 9.96 4.34 -2.40
C CYS A 104 8.52 3.85 -2.30
N LEU A 105 8.05 3.34 -3.43
CA LEU A 105 6.86 2.52 -3.56
C LEU A 105 7.34 1.08 -3.79
N ILE A 106 6.84 0.14 -2.98
CA ILE A 106 7.06 -1.29 -3.19
C ILE A 106 5.85 -1.83 -3.96
N SER A 107 6.12 -2.32 -5.17
CA SER A 107 5.17 -2.87 -6.14
C SER A 107 5.81 -4.06 -6.84
N ASP A 108 4.98 -4.91 -7.45
CA ASP A 108 5.42 -5.86 -8.49
C ASP A 108 5.69 -5.10 -9.81
#